data_AF-A0A947G5G1-F1
#
_entry.id   AF-A0A947G5G1-F1
#
_cell.length_a   1.000
_cell.length_b   1.000
_cell.length_c   1.000
_cell.angle_alpha   90.00
_cell.angle_beta   90.00
_cell.angle_gamma   90.00
#
_symmetry.space_group_name_H-M   'P 1'
#
loop_
_entity.id
_entity.type
_entity.pdbx_description
1 polymer ?
#
loop_
_entity_poly.entity_id
_entity_poly.type
_entity_poly.pdbx_seq_one_letter_code
_entity_poly.pdbx_strand_id
1 'polypeptide(L)'
;HEVVDLGEEVLDDPVWMRSGGAEKGRDGCRVPLPWTRGGPSFGFGSGEPWLPQPENFGAASVEAQAGVEGSTLELYRRALLRRQRLPADSELEWLDSPEQVLAYRRGDLRCWLNLGNKPVELPAGKVILASAAATGTLPGNAAVWLED
;
A
#
# COMPACT_ATOMS: atom_id res chain seq x y z
N HIS A 1 2.37 -1.05 6.38
CA HIS A 1 2.39 -2.33 7.12
C HIS A 1 2.15 -2.01 8.59
N GLU A 2 1.28 -2.76 9.26
CA GLU A 2 1.19 -2.72 10.72
C GLU A 2 2.34 -3.52 11.32
N VAL A 3 2.93 -3.03 12.42
CA VAL A 3 3.94 -3.76 13.18
C VAL A 3 3.23 -4.69 14.17
N VAL A 4 3.27 -5.99 13.90
CA VAL A 4 2.48 -7.00 14.64
C VAL A 4 3.25 -7.63 15.81
N ASP A 5 4.55 -7.41 15.85
CA ASP A 5 5.54 -8.04 16.72
C ASP A 5 6.10 -7.10 17.80
N LEU A 6 5.42 -5.98 18.07
CA LEU A 6 5.71 -5.18 19.27
C LEU A 6 5.62 -6.04 20.54
N GLY A 7 6.65 -5.94 21.38
CA GLY A 7 6.70 -6.54 22.71
C GLY A 7 5.68 -5.92 23.66
N GLU A 8 5.24 -6.68 24.66
CA GLU A 8 4.23 -6.22 25.62
C GLU A 8 4.71 -5.04 26.47
N GLU A 9 6.02 -4.96 26.71
CA GLU A 9 6.70 -3.94 27.51
C GLU A 9 6.69 -2.55 26.86
N VAL A 10 6.43 -2.47 25.56
CA VAL A 10 6.37 -1.20 24.81
C VAL A 10 4.94 -0.80 24.41
N LEU A 11 3.93 -1.61 24.76
CA LEU A 11 2.53 -1.27 24.45
C LEU A 11 2.04 -0.14 25.37
N ASP A 12 1.48 0.89 24.76
CA ASP A 12 0.99 2.11 25.41
C ASP A 12 -0.53 2.32 25.18
N ASP A 13 -1.15 1.56 24.27
CA ASP A 13 -2.58 1.65 24.00
C ASP A 13 -3.38 1.25 25.25
N PRO A 14 -4.30 2.11 25.75
CA PRO A 14 -5.15 1.77 26.89
C PRO A 14 -5.98 0.49 26.70
N VAL A 15 -6.21 0.04 25.46
CA VAL A 15 -6.84 -1.25 25.17
C VAL A 15 -6.06 -2.42 25.80
N TRP A 16 -4.72 -2.39 25.74
CA TRP A 16 -3.88 -3.42 26.36
C TRP A 16 -4.12 -3.52 27.86
N MET A 17 -4.04 -2.37 28.56
CA MET A 17 -4.26 -2.31 30.01
C MET A 17 -5.69 -2.69 30.42
N ARG A 18 -6.70 -2.17 29.71
CA ARG A 18 -8.12 -2.40 30.07
C ARG A 18 -8.59 -3.81 29.78
N SER A 19 -7.98 -4.47 28.80
CA SER A 19 -8.26 -5.88 28.49
C SER A 19 -7.51 -6.86 29.40
N GLY A 20 -6.66 -6.36 30.31
CA GLY A 20 -5.80 -7.21 31.14
C GLY A 20 -4.78 -8.00 30.32
N GLY A 21 -4.32 -7.44 29.20
CA GLY A 21 -3.37 -8.10 28.30
C GLY A 21 -3.98 -9.03 27.24
N ALA A 22 -5.31 -9.05 27.08
CA ALA A 22 -5.96 -9.91 26.09
C ALA A 22 -5.94 -9.32 24.66
N GLU A 23 -5.87 -8.00 24.53
CA GLU A 23 -5.93 -7.29 23.25
C GLU A 23 -4.71 -6.36 23.09
N LYS A 24 -3.88 -6.60 22.07
CA LYS A 24 -2.67 -5.78 21.79
C LYS A 24 -2.96 -4.28 21.53
N GLY A 25 -4.19 -3.92 21.17
CA GLY A 25 -4.54 -2.53 20.84
C GLY A 25 -4.05 -2.10 19.45
N ARG A 26 -3.73 -0.82 19.29
CA ARG A 26 -3.48 -0.17 17.98
C ARG A 26 -2.05 0.34 17.81
N ASP A 27 -1.14 0.07 18.75
CA ASP A 27 0.22 0.64 18.69
C ASP A 27 1.01 0.19 17.46
N GLY A 28 0.73 -1.01 16.94
CA GLY A 28 1.35 -1.52 15.72
C GLY A 28 1.17 -0.61 14.50
N CYS A 29 0.05 0.12 14.41
CA CYS A 29 -0.20 1.09 13.33
C CYS A 29 0.18 2.54 13.68
N ARG A 30 0.73 2.76 14.89
CA ARG A 30 1.19 4.06 15.40
C ARG A 30 2.70 4.18 15.54
N VAL A 31 3.43 3.10 15.26
CA VAL A 31 4.90 3.13 15.17
C VAL A 31 5.32 4.29 14.25
N PRO A 32 6.23 5.18 14.70
CA PRO A 32 6.60 6.36 13.93
C PRO A 32 7.06 6.07 12.50
N LEU A 33 6.74 6.97 11.58
CA LEU A 33 7.06 6.80 10.17
C LEU A 33 8.57 6.92 9.91
N PRO A 34 9.14 6.08 9.03
CA PRO A 34 10.51 6.22 8.58
C PRO A 34 10.63 7.25 7.46
N TRP A 35 11.32 8.36 7.73
CA TRP A 35 11.63 9.39 6.74
C TRP A 35 12.95 9.12 6.03
N THR A 36 13.96 8.66 6.77
CA THR A 36 15.30 8.34 6.28
C THR A 36 15.61 6.85 6.42
N ARG A 37 16.68 6.39 5.77
CA ARG A 37 17.12 4.98 5.80
C ARG A 37 17.71 4.55 7.15
N GLY A 38 18.09 5.49 8.00
CA GLY A 38 18.69 5.23 9.31
C GLY A 38 18.60 6.42 10.25
N GLY A 39 19.33 6.33 11.36
CA GLY A 39 19.23 7.25 12.50
C GLY A 39 18.35 6.67 13.62
N PRO A 40 18.35 7.28 14.81
CA PRO A 40 17.74 6.72 16.02
C PRO A 40 16.22 6.52 15.90
N SER A 41 15.56 7.27 15.02
CA SER A 41 14.13 7.08 14.72
C SER A 41 13.83 7.14 13.22
N PHE A 42 14.75 6.68 12.37
CA PHE A 42 14.64 6.76 10.91
C PHE A 42 14.21 8.16 10.43
N GLY A 43 14.76 9.21 11.06
CA GLY A 43 14.48 10.61 10.69
C GLY A 43 13.15 11.17 11.17
N PHE A 44 12.40 10.45 12.02
CA PHE A 44 11.18 10.99 12.65
C PHE A 44 11.50 12.10 13.67
N GLY A 45 12.59 11.95 14.42
CA GLY A 45 13.09 12.94 15.35
C GLY A 45 14.58 12.76 15.62
N SER A 46 15.12 13.55 16.55
CA SER A 46 16.55 13.51 16.90
C SER A 46 16.93 12.40 17.88
N GLY A 47 15.94 11.70 18.47
CA GLY A 47 16.16 10.65 19.46
C GLY A 47 15.34 9.40 19.17
N GLU A 48 15.31 8.49 20.16
CA GLU A 48 14.55 7.25 20.11
C GLU A 48 13.03 7.52 20.04
N PRO A 49 12.28 6.76 19.24
CA PRO A 49 10.84 6.90 19.14
C PRO A 49 10.14 6.35 20.39
N TRP A 50 8.93 6.84 20.66
CA TRP A 50 8.09 6.35 21.77
C TRP A 50 7.59 4.90 21.57
N LEU A 51 7.50 4.46 20.31
CA LEU A 51 7.28 3.06 19.93
C LEU A 51 8.45 2.59 19.06
N PRO A 52 9.00 1.39 19.30
CA PRO A 52 10.16 0.91 18.57
C PRO A 52 9.81 0.70 17.08
N GLN A 53 10.70 1.19 16.21
CA GLN A 53 10.58 0.98 14.77
C GLN A 53 11.33 -0.31 14.38
N PRO A 54 10.71 -1.21 13.58
CA PRO A 54 11.38 -2.40 13.08
C PRO A 54 12.64 -2.07 12.27
N GLU A 55 13.66 -2.93 12.33
CA GLU A 55 14.95 -2.72 11.66
C GLU A 55 14.81 -2.52 10.14
N ASN A 56 13.81 -3.14 9.53
CA ASN A 56 13.56 -3.06 8.09
C ASN A 56 12.83 -1.77 7.65
N PHE A 57 12.41 -0.89 8.56
CA PHE A 57 11.68 0.34 8.21
C PHE A 57 12.50 1.29 7.34
N GLY A 58 13.83 1.31 7.50
CA GLY A 58 14.71 2.12 6.66
C GLY A 58 14.56 1.82 5.16
N ALA A 59 14.29 0.56 4.78
CA ALA A 59 14.05 0.17 3.38
C ALA A 59 12.68 0.63 2.86
N ALA A 60 11.71 0.83 3.74
CA ALA A 60 10.38 1.37 3.42
C ALA A 60 10.29 2.90 3.59
N SER A 61 11.39 3.57 3.94
CA SER A 61 11.42 5.02 4.22
C SER A 61 11.08 5.89 3.01
N VAL A 62 10.69 7.14 3.28
CA VAL A 62 10.48 8.14 2.21
C VAL A 62 11.74 8.33 1.38
N GLU A 63 12.91 8.47 2.01
CA GLU A 63 14.21 8.54 1.33
C GLU A 63 14.45 7.32 0.44
N ALA A 64 14.08 6.12 0.90
CA ALA A 64 14.29 4.90 0.14
C ALA A 64 13.39 4.76 -1.09
N GLN A 65 12.23 5.40 -1.10
CA GLN A 65 11.22 5.25 -2.16
C GLN A 65 11.10 6.45 -3.08
N ALA A 66 11.43 7.67 -2.62
CA ALA A 66 11.24 8.88 -3.40
C ALA A 66 12.09 8.86 -4.69
N GLY A 67 11.43 9.06 -5.83
CA GLY A 67 12.08 9.01 -7.15
C GLY A 67 12.50 7.61 -7.62
N VAL A 68 12.22 6.56 -6.84
CA VAL A 68 12.56 5.18 -7.21
C VAL A 68 11.41 4.58 -8.02
N GLU A 69 11.71 4.22 -9.26
CA GLU A 69 10.74 3.57 -10.15
C GLU A 69 10.24 2.26 -9.55
N GLY A 70 8.92 2.05 -9.62
CA GLY A 70 8.28 0.85 -9.07
C GLY A 70 8.09 0.87 -7.55
N SER A 71 8.56 1.89 -6.83
CA SER A 71 8.27 2.02 -5.39
C SER A 71 6.79 2.28 -5.12
N THR A 72 6.32 1.89 -3.94
CA THR A 72 4.94 2.14 -3.51
C THR A 72 4.64 3.64 -3.44
N LEU A 73 5.59 4.46 -2.97
CA LEU A 73 5.42 5.91 -2.93
C LEU A 73 5.18 6.50 -4.32
N GLU A 74 5.99 6.13 -5.31
CA GLU A 74 5.83 6.63 -6.68
C GLU A 74 4.61 6.02 -7.39
N LEU A 75 4.19 4.80 -7.02
CA LEU A 75 2.90 4.24 -7.44
C LEU A 75 1.74 5.14 -6.98
N TYR A 76 1.68 5.48 -5.70
CA TYR A 76 0.60 6.31 -5.15
C TYR A 76 0.61 7.73 -5.70
N ARG A 77 1.78 8.36 -5.86
CA ARG A 77 1.91 9.68 -6.49
C ARG A 77 1.32 9.68 -7.90
N ARG A 78 1.70 8.70 -8.73
CA ARG A 78 1.18 8.55 -10.10
C ARG A 78 -0.32 8.24 -10.11
N ALA A 79 -0.80 7.39 -9.20
CA ALA A 79 -2.23 7.08 -9.07
C ALA A 79 -3.06 8.32 -8.72
N LEU A 80 -2.61 9.14 -7.78
CA LEU A 80 -3.30 10.39 -7.38
C LEU A 80 -3.31 11.41 -8.52
N LEU A 81 -2.21 11.56 -9.26
CA LEU A 81 -2.16 12.42 -10.45
C LEU A 81 -3.12 11.92 -11.54
N ARG A 82 -3.23 10.60 -11.76
CA ARG A 82 -4.20 10.05 -12.72
C ARG A 82 -5.63 10.27 -12.24
N ARG A 83 -5.91 10.11 -10.94
CA ARG A 83 -7.22 10.35 -10.33
C ARG A 83 -7.70 11.78 -10.57
N GLN A 84 -6.82 12.78 -10.53
CA GLN A 84 -7.18 14.18 -10.81
C GLN A 84 -7.75 14.42 -12.21
N ARG A 85 -7.45 13.53 -13.17
CA ARG A 85 -7.96 13.59 -14.54
C ARG A 85 -9.29 12.87 -14.75
N LEU A 86 -9.79 12.15 -13.74
CA LEU A 86 -11.08 11.46 -13.84
C LEU A 86 -12.21 12.47 -13.60
N PRO A 87 -13.21 12.53 -14.50
CA PRO A 87 -14.40 13.35 -14.26
C PRO A 87 -15.07 13.00 -12.93
N ALA A 88 -15.60 14.02 -12.25
CA ALA A 88 -16.22 13.86 -10.94
C ALA A 88 -17.51 13.02 -11.01
N ASP A 89 -18.24 13.16 -12.11
CA ASP A 89 -19.51 12.50 -12.45
C ASP A 89 -19.33 11.13 -13.10
N SER A 90 -18.10 10.66 -13.33
CA SER A 90 -17.88 9.30 -13.81
C SER A 90 -18.41 8.28 -12.80
N GLU A 91 -19.43 7.54 -13.21
CA GLU A 91 -19.97 6.42 -12.45
C GLU A 91 -19.02 5.21 -12.49
N LEU A 92 -19.14 4.35 -11.49
CA LEU A 92 -18.43 3.08 -11.44
C LEU A 92 -19.30 2.01 -12.11
N GLU A 93 -18.71 1.32 -13.08
CA GLU A 93 -19.30 0.15 -13.72
C GLU A 93 -18.47 -1.07 -13.39
N TRP A 94 -19.11 -2.14 -12.94
CA TRP A 94 -18.47 -3.43 -12.74
C TRP A 94 -18.27 -4.14 -14.06
N LEU A 95 -17.08 -4.72 -14.25
CA LEU A 95 -16.75 -5.48 -15.45
C LEU A 95 -16.73 -6.97 -15.11
N ASP A 96 -17.07 -7.81 -16.08
CA ASP A 96 -16.86 -9.25 -15.95
C ASP A 96 -15.36 -9.55 -15.82
N SER A 97 -15.03 -10.44 -14.89
CA SER A 97 -13.65 -10.81 -14.58
C SER A 97 -13.56 -12.25 -14.08
N PRO A 98 -12.35 -12.86 -14.14
CA PRO A 98 -12.10 -14.15 -13.52
C PRO A 98 -12.40 -14.14 -12.02
N GLU A 99 -12.55 -15.34 -11.45
CA GLU A 99 -12.65 -15.51 -10.00
C GLU A 99 -11.44 -14.87 -9.28
N GLN A 100 -11.68 -14.26 -8.12
CA GLN A 100 -10.67 -13.52 -7.34
C GLN A 100 -10.12 -12.25 -8.02
N VAL A 101 -10.66 -11.85 -9.17
CA VAL A 101 -10.34 -10.58 -9.80
C VAL A 101 -11.51 -9.62 -9.61
N LEU A 102 -11.23 -8.44 -9.07
CA LEU A 102 -12.16 -7.32 -9.05
C LEU A 102 -11.83 -6.39 -10.21
N ALA A 103 -12.77 -6.24 -11.14
CA ALA A 103 -12.61 -5.36 -12.29
C ALA A 103 -13.72 -4.30 -12.35
N TYR A 104 -13.34 -3.05 -12.61
CA TYR A 104 -14.29 -1.96 -12.81
C TYR A 104 -13.79 -0.95 -13.84
N ARG A 105 -14.73 -0.19 -14.38
CA ARG A 105 -14.51 0.98 -15.22
C ARG A 105 -15.02 2.23 -14.51
N ARG A 106 -14.32 3.35 -14.69
CA ARG A 106 -14.78 4.68 -14.30
C ARG A 106 -14.30 5.70 -15.33
N GLY A 107 -15.22 6.19 -16.17
CA GLY A 107 -14.87 6.93 -17.38
C GLY A 107 -14.05 6.05 -18.33
N ASP A 108 -12.93 6.56 -18.84
CA ASP A 108 -12.04 5.80 -19.73
C ASP A 108 -11.03 4.91 -18.99
N LEU A 109 -11.01 4.96 -17.65
CA LEU A 109 -10.07 4.19 -16.84
C LEU A 109 -10.69 2.85 -16.43
N ARG A 110 -10.02 1.75 -16.76
CA ARG A 110 -10.31 0.41 -16.25
C ARG A 110 -9.30 0.03 -15.18
N CYS A 111 -9.75 -0.64 -14.13
CA CYS A 111 -8.90 -1.17 -13.07
C CYS A 111 -9.16 -2.66 -12.93
N TRP A 112 -8.10 -3.45 -12.89
CA TRP A 112 -8.14 -4.89 -12.62
C TRP A 112 -7.28 -5.16 -11.39
N LEU A 113 -7.88 -5.73 -10.35
CA LEU A 113 -7.24 -6.06 -9.08
C LEU A 113 -7.32 -7.58 -8.87
N ASN A 114 -6.17 -8.24 -8.91
CA ASN A 114 -6.07 -9.66 -8.62
C ASN A 114 -5.89 -9.86 -7.10
N LEU A 115 -6.97 -10.27 -6.44
CA LEU A 115 -7.02 -10.57 -5.01
C LEU A 115 -6.54 -12.00 -4.70
N GLY A 116 -6.27 -12.79 -5.73
CA GLY A 116 -5.75 -14.14 -5.62
C GLY A 116 -4.23 -14.20 -5.64
N ASN A 117 -3.72 -15.43 -5.57
CA ASN A 117 -2.28 -15.70 -5.47
C ASN A 117 -1.67 -16.17 -6.79
N LYS A 118 -2.50 -16.37 -7.83
CA LYS A 118 -2.11 -16.91 -9.13
C LYS A 118 -2.25 -15.83 -10.20
N PRO A 119 -1.37 -15.81 -11.23
CA PRO A 119 -1.51 -14.90 -12.34
C PRO A 119 -2.83 -15.11 -13.10
N VAL A 120 -3.39 -14.04 -13.64
CA VAL A 120 -4.54 -14.06 -14.55
C VAL A 120 -4.19 -13.35 -15.86
N GLU A 121 -4.86 -13.69 -16.95
CA GLU A 121 -4.68 -12.98 -18.22
C GLU A 121 -5.11 -11.52 -18.10
N LEU A 122 -4.34 -10.63 -18.72
CA LEU A 122 -4.73 -9.23 -18.81
C LEU A 122 -5.78 -9.05 -19.92
N PRO A 123 -6.81 -8.21 -19.69
CA PRO A 123 -7.64 -7.76 -20.79
C PRO A 123 -6.83 -6.87 -21.74
N ALA A 124 -7.32 -6.70 -22.97
CA ALA A 124 -6.75 -5.73 -23.90
C ALA A 124 -6.79 -4.31 -23.33
N GLY A 125 -5.81 -3.48 -23.69
CA GLY A 125 -5.71 -2.08 -23.29
C GLY A 125 -4.26 -1.65 -23.09
N LYS A 126 -4.02 -0.34 -23.07
CA LYS A 126 -2.73 0.24 -22.73
C LYS A 126 -2.57 0.29 -21.22
N VAL A 127 -1.49 -0.29 -20.70
CA VAL A 127 -1.13 -0.17 -19.27
C VAL A 127 -0.65 1.25 -18.99
N ILE A 128 -1.33 1.92 -18.05
CA ILE A 128 -1.04 3.29 -17.63
C ILE A 128 -0.35 3.30 -16.26
N LEU A 129 -0.72 2.35 -15.40
CA LEU A 129 -0.13 2.16 -14.09
C LEU A 129 -0.27 0.69 -13.68
N ALA A 130 0.70 0.16 -12.95
CA ALA A 130 0.60 -1.17 -12.36
C ALA A 130 1.34 -1.19 -11.01
N SER A 131 0.82 -1.95 -10.05
CA SER A 131 1.45 -2.13 -8.74
C SER A 131 2.57 -3.19 -8.75
N ALA A 132 2.66 -3.96 -9.83
CA ALA A 132 3.73 -4.92 -10.11
C ALA A 132 3.93 -5.01 -11.63
N ALA A 133 5.04 -5.59 -12.08
CA ALA A 133 5.27 -5.83 -13.51
C ALA A 133 4.13 -6.70 -14.09
N ALA A 134 3.44 -6.18 -15.10
CA ALA A 134 2.28 -6.82 -15.71
C ALA A 134 2.42 -6.76 -17.24
N THR A 135 2.62 -7.91 -17.88
CA THR A 135 2.80 -8.03 -19.33
C THR A 135 2.17 -9.33 -19.80
N GLY A 136 1.07 -9.24 -20.56
CA GLY A 136 0.21 -10.38 -20.92
C GLY A 136 -0.59 -10.96 -19.74
N THR A 137 -0.05 -10.89 -18.52
CA THR A 137 -0.69 -11.39 -17.29
C THR A 137 -0.56 -10.39 -16.15
N LEU A 138 -1.53 -10.43 -15.22
CA LEU A 138 -1.54 -9.72 -13.95
C LEU A 138 -1.17 -10.72 -12.84
N PRO A 139 -0.02 -10.53 -12.15
CA PRO A 139 0.35 -11.37 -11.01
C PRO A 139 -0.70 -11.36 -9.90
N GLY A 140 -0.63 -12.36 -9.01
CA GLY A 140 -1.41 -12.34 -7.78
C GLY A 140 -1.03 -11.15 -6.88
N ASN A 141 -1.98 -10.67 -6.07
CA ASN A 141 -1.80 -9.51 -5.19
C ASN A 141 -1.35 -8.24 -5.92
N ALA A 142 -1.76 -8.06 -7.17
CA ALA A 142 -1.41 -6.91 -7.99
C ALA A 142 -2.63 -6.23 -8.62
N ALA A 143 -2.47 -4.96 -8.94
CA ALA A 143 -3.43 -4.15 -9.65
C ALA A 143 -2.83 -3.55 -10.92
N VAL A 144 -3.64 -3.40 -11.95
CA VAL A 144 -3.31 -2.67 -13.17
C VAL A 144 -4.43 -1.70 -13.54
N TRP A 145 -4.03 -0.54 -14.04
CA TRP A 145 -4.91 0.47 -14.60
C TRP A 145 -4.65 0.59 -16.09
N LEU A 146 -5.73 0.52 -16.86
CA LEU A 146 -5.74 0.43 -18.31
C LEU A 146 -6.58 1.55 -18.90
N GLU A 147 -6.20 1.99 -20.09
CA GLU A 147 -7.01 2.79 -21.01
C GLU A 147 -7.16 2.02 -22.33
N ASP A 148 -8.24 2.29 -23.05
CA ASP A 148 -8.44 1.76 -24.41
C ASP A 148 -7.46 2.38 -25.42
#